data_AF-A0AA35WWK6-F1
#
_entry.id   AF-A0AA35WWK6-F1
#
_cell.length_a   1.000
_cell.length_b   1.000
_cell.length_c   1.000
_cell.angle_alpha   90.00
_cell.angle_beta   90.00
_cell.angle_gamma   90.00
#
_symmetry.space_group_name_H-M   'P 1'
#
loop_
_entity.id
_entity.type
_entity.pdbx_description
1 polymer ?
#
loop_
_entity_poly.entity_id
_entity_poly.type
_entity_poly.pdbx_seq_one_letter_code
_entity_poly.pdbx_strand_id
1 'polypeptide(L)'
;MVAGLVTRNDGECHLKMNKEGFYEYFRSPEQDYPSIHQVRDKLIENDIITIFAVAEDVVVNRTSTDNIVYRELAKEIGNSRAFVQTIAEDSADIVSVIRIAYESVKRDIVVDGVSGLTIGIAPVLNCNLLSDGSGCANVAPEQLEMFNVTVTMDQCLPDTQTQLLPLPGFGNVELTLVPICECNCSSQMSPNHPSCGDRGSLVCGACDCYEGFYGEQCECDDELGPCLGDCFNRGTCDNCTRECISCDTYQDTIGGVFQIVGSFGERCQCDNSTGAGACPVGRDIDQVCSGWGECMCDGEKCDCDCECGAAPLSGQQYSGDDCGCDPDNCYNEQYPGVS
;
A
#
# COMPACT_ATOMS: atom_id res chain seq x y z
N MET A 1 -25.72 -29.84 -1.98
CA MET A 1 -25.54 -29.85 -0.50
C MET A 1 -24.05 -29.74 -0.25
N VAL A 2 -23.62 -28.77 0.55
CA VAL A 2 -22.24 -28.71 1.05
C VAL A 2 -22.17 -29.62 2.28
N ALA A 3 -21.11 -30.41 2.45
CA ALA A 3 -21.03 -31.50 3.43
C ALA A 3 -21.05 -31.06 4.92
N GLY A 4 -21.07 -29.75 5.21
CA GLY A 4 -21.13 -29.23 6.58
C GLY A 4 -19.84 -29.46 7.39
N LEU A 5 -18.73 -29.72 6.71
CA LEU A 5 -17.41 -29.87 7.33
C LEU A 5 -16.87 -28.48 7.71
N VAL A 6 -16.54 -28.29 8.99
CA VAL A 6 -16.05 -27.01 9.53
C VAL A 6 -14.63 -27.14 10.08
N THR A 7 -14.15 -28.37 10.28
CA THR A 7 -12.79 -28.62 10.79
C THR A 7 -11.79 -28.38 9.66
N ARG A 8 -10.83 -27.48 9.88
CA ARG A 8 -9.74 -27.24 8.93
C ARG A 8 -8.88 -28.50 8.78
N ASN A 9 -8.34 -28.71 7.58
CA ASN A 9 -7.29 -29.70 7.35
C ASN A 9 -6.04 -29.39 8.20
N ASP A 10 -5.49 -30.39 8.87
CA ASP A 10 -4.32 -30.22 9.74
C ASP A 10 -2.98 -30.44 9.03
N GLY A 11 -2.98 -30.89 7.77
CA GLY A 11 -1.77 -31.14 6.99
C GLY A 11 -0.99 -32.40 7.40
N GLU A 12 -1.60 -33.28 8.22
CA GLU A 12 -0.96 -34.48 8.75
C GLU A 12 -1.43 -35.76 8.02
N CYS A 13 -0.65 -36.85 8.16
CA CYS A 13 -1.00 -38.12 7.54
C CYS A 13 -2.08 -38.88 8.34
N HIS A 14 -3.24 -39.09 7.71
CA HIS A 14 -4.37 -39.85 8.30
C HIS A 14 -4.79 -41.04 7.43
N LEU A 15 -3.83 -41.76 6.86
CA LEU A 15 -4.12 -43.03 6.17
C LEU A 15 -4.21 -44.18 7.17
N LYS A 16 -5.29 -44.98 7.10
CA LYS A 16 -5.46 -46.21 7.89
C LYS A 16 -5.81 -47.37 6.98
N MET A 17 -5.30 -48.55 7.31
CA MET A 17 -5.65 -49.76 6.58
C MET A 17 -7.08 -50.18 6.94
N ASN A 18 -7.91 -50.34 5.92
CA ASN A 18 -9.28 -50.79 6.06
C ASN A 18 -9.36 -52.33 6.16
N LYS A 19 -10.57 -52.85 6.35
CA LYS A 19 -10.79 -54.30 6.53
C LYS A 19 -10.46 -55.14 5.28
N GLU A 20 -10.38 -54.50 4.12
CA GLU A 20 -10.06 -55.12 2.83
C GLU A 20 -8.55 -55.08 2.52
N GLY A 21 -7.76 -54.47 3.41
CA GLY A 21 -6.30 -54.37 3.27
C GLY A 21 -5.82 -53.17 2.46
N PHE A 22 -6.71 -52.22 2.13
CA PHE A 22 -6.36 -50.98 1.43
C PHE A 22 -6.19 -49.83 2.40
N TYR A 23 -5.28 -48.91 2.11
CA TYR A 23 -5.16 -47.66 2.88
C TYR A 23 -6.26 -46.69 2.45
N GLU A 24 -7.06 -46.22 3.41
CA GLU A 24 -8.09 -45.20 3.22
C GLU A 24 -7.81 -43.97 4.09
N TYR A 25 -8.17 -42.80 3.58
CA TYR A 25 -8.11 -41.55 4.34
C TYR A 25 -9.35 -41.42 5.22
N PHE A 26 -9.18 -41.70 6.53
CA PHE A 26 -10.32 -41.83 7.46
C PHE A 26 -10.86 -40.49 7.98
N ARG A 27 -10.15 -39.37 7.77
CA ARG A 27 -10.59 -38.02 8.18
C ARG A 27 -11.45 -37.31 7.13
N SER A 28 -11.75 -37.95 6.00
CA SER A 28 -12.63 -37.38 4.96
C SER A 28 -14.02 -36.90 5.45
N PRO A 29 -14.68 -37.52 6.47
CA PRO A 29 -15.97 -37.03 6.95
C PRO A 29 -15.83 -35.99 8.08
N GLU A 30 -14.61 -35.61 8.46
CA GLU A 30 -14.36 -34.75 9.63
C GLU A 30 -13.60 -33.47 9.27
N GLN A 31 -12.65 -33.55 8.33
CA GLN A 31 -11.81 -32.45 7.88
C GLN A 31 -12.24 -31.94 6.50
N ASP A 32 -12.21 -30.62 6.33
CA ASP A 32 -12.38 -29.96 5.04
C ASP A 32 -11.14 -30.17 4.15
N TYR A 33 -11.28 -29.84 2.87
CA TYR A 33 -10.18 -29.87 1.92
C TYR A 33 -9.04 -28.93 2.35
N PRO A 34 -7.78 -29.28 2.08
CA PRO A 34 -6.66 -28.40 2.36
C PRO A 34 -6.74 -27.14 1.49
N SER A 35 -6.24 -26.02 2.01
CA SER A 35 -6.06 -24.82 1.18
C SER A 35 -4.90 -25.00 0.20
N ILE A 36 -4.88 -24.22 -0.89
CA ILE A 36 -3.80 -24.26 -1.90
C ILE A 36 -2.43 -24.00 -1.24
N HIS A 37 -2.37 -23.05 -0.31
CA HIS A 37 -1.16 -22.74 0.45
C HIS A 37 -0.70 -23.93 1.33
N GLN A 38 -1.63 -24.62 2.02
CA GLN A 38 -1.29 -25.82 2.80
C GLN A 38 -0.71 -26.93 1.91
N VAL A 39 -1.28 -27.11 0.71
CA VAL A 39 -0.76 -28.07 -0.27
C VAL A 39 0.63 -27.66 -0.72
N ARG A 40 0.84 -26.39 -1.12
CA ARG A 40 2.14 -25.85 -1.52
C ARG A 40 3.21 -26.07 -0.44
N ASP A 41 2.92 -25.70 0.80
CA ASP A 41 3.87 -25.84 1.91
C ASP A 41 4.30 -27.30 2.10
N LYS A 42 3.35 -28.24 2.06
CA LYS A 42 3.65 -29.68 2.18
C LYS A 42 4.38 -30.24 0.97
N LEU A 43 4.10 -29.75 -0.24
CA LEU A 43 4.84 -30.14 -1.45
C LEU A 43 6.30 -29.66 -1.40
N ILE A 44 6.55 -28.44 -0.89
CA ILE A 44 7.89 -27.90 -0.68
C ILE A 44 8.62 -28.69 0.41
N GLU A 45 7.98 -28.90 1.57
CA GLU A 45 8.56 -29.61 2.72
C GLU A 45 9.00 -31.04 2.36
N ASN A 46 8.21 -31.74 1.54
CA ASN A 46 8.47 -33.13 1.17
C ASN A 46 9.19 -33.29 -0.18
N ASP A 47 9.61 -32.19 -0.79
CA ASP A 47 10.25 -32.15 -2.12
C ASP A 47 9.46 -32.90 -3.22
N ILE A 48 8.16 -32.63 -3.29
CA ILE A 48 7.25 -33.26 -4.26
C ILE A 48 6.93 -32.30 -5.40
N ILE A 49 7.01 -32.80 -6.63
CA ILE A 49 6.62 -32.10 -7.86
C ILE A 49 5.31 -32.71 -8.36
N THR A 50 4.32 -31.85 -8.58
CA THR A 50 2.98 -32.25 -9.01
C THR A 50 2.83 -32.15 -10.52
N ILE A 51 2.21 -33.16 -11.13
CA ILE A 51 1.83 -33.15 -12.55
C ILE A 51 0.31 -33.26 -12.63
N PHE A 52 -0.35 -32.20 -13.08
CA PHE A 52 -1.76 -32.18 -13.43
C PHE A 52 -1.93 -32.72 -14.85
N ALA A 53 -2.25 -34.01 -14.97
CA ALA A 53 -2.64 -34.63 -16.23
C ALA A 53 -4.14 -34.46 -16.44
N VAL A 54 -4.53 -33.44 -17.20
CA VAL A 54 -5.94 -33.02 -17.38
C VAL A 54 -6.45 -33.56 -18.71
N ALA A 55 -7.55 -34.30 -18.70
CA ALA A 55 -8.15 -34.81 -19.93
C ALA A 55 -8.48 -33.66 -20.90
N GLU A 56 -8.20 -33.88 -22.19
CA GLU A 56 -8.64 -33.01 -23.27
C GLU A 56 -10.18 -33.06 -23.29
N ASP A 57 -10.82 -32.05 -22.72
CA ASP A 57 -12.25 -31.89 -22.92
C ASP A 57 -12.49 -31.73 -24.42
N VAL A 58 -13.32 -32.60 -25.02
CA VAL A 58 -13.74 -32.52 -26.43
C VAL A 58 -14.68 -31.31 -26.58
N VAL A 59 -14.09 -30.13 -26.46
CA VAL A 59 -14.75 -28.85 -26.70
C VAL A 59 -13.98 -28.19 -27.84
N VAL A 60 -14.22 -28.75 -29.02
CA VAL A 60 -13.79 -28.23 -30.31
C VAL A 60 -14.28 -26.78 -30.56
N ASN A 61 -15.11 -26.18 -29.69
CA ASN A 61 -15.75 -24.88 -29.99
C ASN A 61 -15.99 -23.91 -28.80
N ARG A 62 -15.38 -24.08 -27.63
CA ARG A 62 -15.36 -23.07 -26.56
C ARG A 62 -14.04 -23.11 -25.81
N THR A 63 -13.46 -21.92 -25.64
CA THR A 63 -12.29 -21.59 -24.82
C THR A 63 -12.06 -22.56 -23.64
N SER A 64 -10.92 -23.23 -23.70
CA SER A 64 -10.38 -24.24 -22.78
C SER A 64 -10.36 -23.77 -21.32
N THR A 65 -11.47 -23.89 -20.58
CA THR A 65 -11.60 -23.30 -19.24
C THR A 65 -10.93 -24.17 -18.14
N ASP A 66 -10.98 -25.50 -18.26
CA ASP A 66 -10.39 -26.39 -17.24
C ASP A 66 -8.85 -26.36 -17.23
N ASN A 67 -8.23 -26.26 -18.40
CA ASN A 67 -6.78 -26.07 -18.51
C ASN A 67 -6.36 -24.74 -17.85
N ILE A 68 -7.19 -23.71 -17.92
CA ILE A 68 -6.92 -22.42 -17.27
C ILE A 68 -6.98 -22.58 -15.74
N VAL A 69 -7.99 -23.28 -15.19
CA VAL A 69 -8.10 -23.48 -13.73
C VAL A 69 -6.87 -24.21 -13.18
N TYR A 70 -6.46 -25.32 -13.82
CA TYR A 70 -5.28 -26.06 -13.36
C TYR A 70 -3.98 -25.28 -13.60
N ARG A 71 -3.89 -24.44 -14.63
CA ARG A 71 -2.75 -23.54 -14.85
C ARG A 71 -2.64 -22.46 -13.78
N GLU A 72 -3.75 -21.82 -13.41
CA GLU A 72 -3.75 -20.86 -12.32
C GLU A 72 -3.43 -21.54 -10.98
N LEU A 73 -3.99 -22.73 -10.73
CA LEU A 73 -3.62 -23.52 -9.55
C LEU A 73 -2.13 -23.89 -9.52
N ALA A 74 -1.56 -24.27 -10.67
CA ALA A 74 -0.14 -24.56 -10.78
C ALA A 74 0.73 -23.35 -10.45
N LYS A 75 0.34 -22.15 -10.90
CA LYS A 75 1.03 -20.89 -10.54
C LYS A 75 1.00 -20.62 -9.04
N GLU A 76 -0.15 -20.85 -8.39
CA GLU A 76 -0.30 -20.65 -6.94
C GLU A 76 0.54 -21.64 -6.13
N ILE A 77 0.66 -22.89 -6.61
CA ILE A 77 1.55 -23.91 -6.02
C ILE A 77 3.03 -23.56 -6.27
N GLY A 78 3.34 -23.00 -7.43
CA GLY A 78 4.69 -22.65 -7.87
C GLY A 78 4.97 -23.21 -9.26
N ASN A 79 5.40 -22.33 -10.17
CA ASN A 79 5.69 -22.68 -11.56
C ASN A 79 6.80 -23.74 -11.69
N SER A 80 7.69 -23.84 -10.70
CA SER A 80 8.74 -24.87 -10.67
C SER A 80 8.24 -26.24 -10.20
N ARG A 81 7.13 -26.28 -9.44
CA ARG A 81 6.66 -27.48 -8.73
C ARG A 81 5.37 -28.07 -9.26
N ALA A 82 4.63 -27.35 -10.09
CA ALA A 82 3.39 -27.84 -10.66
C ALA A 82 3.38 -27.69 -12.18
N PHE A 83 3.21 -28.81 -12.87
CA PHE A 83 3.14 -28.87 -14.33
C PHE A 83 1.74 -29.26 -14.77
N VAL A 84 1.21 -28.59 -15.79
CA VAL A 84 -0.10 -28.92 -16.35
C VAL A 84 0.10 -29.46 -17.76
N GLN A 85 -0.41 -30.67 -18.00
CA GLN A 85 -0.33 -31.32 -19.29
C GLN A 85 -1.68 -31.90 -19.67
N THR A 86 -2.11 -31.62 -20.90
CA THR A 86 -3.31 -32.25 -21.46
C THR A 86 -3.04 -33.71 -21.79
N ILE A 87 -3.99 -34.61 -21.49
CA ILE A 87 -3.97 -36.02 -21.87
C ILE A 87 -5.18 -36.40 -22.72
N ALA A 88 -5.07 -37.46 -23.51
CA ALA A 88 -6.20 -38.07 -24.19
C ALA A 88 -7.23 -38.62 -23.18
N GLU A 89 -8.51 -38.70 -23.55
CA GLU A 89 -9.57 -39.23 -22.67
C GLU A 89 -9.29 -40.65 -22.17
N ASP A 90 -8.67 -41.48 -23.00
CA ASP A 90 -8.28 -42.86 -22.67
C ASP A 90 -6.92 -42.94 -21.95
N SER A 91 -6.29 -41.80 -21.68
CA SER A 91 -4.97 -41.68 -21.04
C SER A 91 -3.86 -42.43 -21.77
N ALA A 92 -4.00 -42.71 -23.07
CA ALA A 92 -3.02 -43.47 -23.85
C ALA A 92 -1.63 -42.80 -23.90
N ASP A 93 -1.57 -41.50 -23.67
CA ASP A 93 -0.40 -40.64 -23.72
C ASP A 93 0.22 -40.32 -22.35
N ILE A 94 -0.23 -40.98 -21.26
CA ILE A 94 0.29 -40.75 -19.91
C ILE A 94 1.81 -40.93 -19.78
N VAL A 95 2.38 -41.90 -20.52
CA VAL A 95 3.83 -42.15 -20.51
C VAL A 95 4.60 -40.97 -21.12
N SER A 96 4.09 -40.38 -22.19
CA SER A 96 4.69 -39.18 -22.78
C SER A 96 4.58 -37.98 -21.85
N VAL A 97 3.45 -37.81 -21.16
CA VAL A 97 3.26 -36.72 -20.19
C VAL A 97 4.27 -36.79 -19.06
N ILE A 98 4.45 -37.97 -18.46
CA ILE A 98 5.45 -38.18 -17.41
C ILE A 98 6.86 -37.88 -17.94
N ARG A 99 7.19 -38.34 -19.16
CA ARG A 99 8.50 -38.09 -19.75
C ARG A 99 8.77 -36.60 -19.98
N ILE A 100 7.76 -35.86 -20.47
CA ILE A 100 7.87 -34.41 -20.71
C ILE A 100 8.10 -33.67 -19.39
N ALA A 101 7.30 -33.96 -18.37
CA ALA A 101 7.46 -33.35 -17.05
C ALA A 101 8.84 -33.66 -16.44
N TYR A 102 9.29 -34.92 -16.52
CA TYR A 102 10.60 -35.31 -16.02
C TYR A 102 11.76 -34.60 -16.74
N GLU A 103 11.72 -34.50 -18.07
CA GLU A 103 12.73 -33.76 -18.82
C GLU A 103 12.71 -32.26 -18.51
N SER A 104 11.54 -31.67 -18.29
CA SER A 104 11.41 -30.27 -17.85
C SER A 104 12.05 -30.06 -16.49
N VAL A 105 11.72 -30.89 -15.48
CA VAL A 105 12.36 -30.82 -14.14
C VAL A 105 13.88 -30.97 -14.22
N LYS A 106 14.38 -31.81 -15.11
CA LYS A 106 15.82 -32.08 -15.24
C LYS A 106 16.58 -30.95 -15.95
N ARG A 107 15.93 -30.20 -16.83
CA ARG A 107 16.59 -29.29 -17.79
C ARG A 107 16.17 -27.84 -17.65
N ASP A 108 15.07 -27.57 -16.98
CA ASP A 108 14.58 -26.23 -16.77
C ASP A 108 14.96 -25.81 -15.35
N ILE A 109 15.67 -24.69 -15.26
CA ILE A 109 15.97 -24.05 -13.98
C ILE A 109 14.85 -23.03 -13.78
N VAL A 110 13.93 -23.34 -12.88
CA VAL A 110 12.81 -22.48 -12.52
C VAL A 110 12.94 -22.16 -11.04
N VAL A 111 12.74 -20.89 -10.70
CA VAL A 111 12.80 -20.46 -9.31
C VAL A 111 11.47 -19.87 -8.91
N ASP A 112 10.89 -20.44 -7.87
CA ASP A 112 9.64 -19.96 -7.32
C ASP A 112 9.86 -18.85 -6.29
N GLY A 113 8.84 -18.02 -6.11
CA GLY A 113 8.79 -17.09 -4.99
C GLY A 113 8.74 -17.83 -3.66
N VAL A 114 9.26 -17.20 -2.61
CA VAL A 114 9.19 -17.71 -1.24
C VAL A 114 8.23 -16.84 -0.44
N SER A 115 7.42 -17.45 0.42
CA SER A 115 6.39 -16.73 1.19
C SER A 115 7.01 -15.59 2.02
N GLY A 116 6.45 -14.38 1.87
CA GLY A 116 6.93 -13.18 2.56
C GLY A 116 8.14 -12.49 1.91
N LEU A 117 8.65 -13.01 0.79
CA LEU A 117 9.77 -12.44 0.04
C LEU A 117 9.42 -12.29 -1.44
N THR A 118 9.89 -11.20 -2.04
CA THR A 118 9.90 -11.06 -3.49
C THR A 118 11.28 -11.45 -4.00
N ILE A 119 11.33 -12.54 -4.77
CA ILE A 119 12.57 -13.04 -5.38
C ILE A 119 12.58 -12.63 -6.86
N GLY A 120 13.52 -11.76 -7.21
CA GLY A 120 13.78 -11.36 -8.59
C GLY A 120 14.99 -12.10 -9.13
N ILE A 121 14.91 -12.58 -10.37
CA ILE A 121 16.00 -13.34 -10.99
C ILE A 121 16.29 -12.82 -12.38
N ALA A 122 17.57 -12.65 -12.67
CA ALA A 122 18.07 -12.28 -13.97
C ALA A 122 19.25 -13.18 -14.35
N PRO A 123 19.20 -13.92 -15.48
CA PRO A 123 20.33 -14.71 -15.92
C PRO A 123 21.50 -13.79 -16.33
N VAL A 124 22.72 -14.19 -15.98
CA VAL A 124 23.97 -13.48 -16.31
C VAL A 124 24.42 -13.80 -17.74
N LEU A 125 24.17 -15.03 -18.18
CA LEU A 125 24.43 -15.50 -19.54
C LEU A 125 23.12 -15.57 -20.32
N ASN A 126 23.21 -15.47 -21.65
CA ASN A 126 22.05 -15.65 -22.51
C ASN A 126 21.59 -17.11 -22.47
N CYS A 127 20.70 -17.43 -21.54
CA CYS A 127 19.96 -18.69 -21.51
C CYS A 127 18.66 -18.55 -22.30
N ASN A 128 18.01 -19.68 -22.60
CA ASN A 128 16.66 -19.66 -23.16
C ASN A 128 15.66 -19.29 -22.07
N LEU A 129 15.42 -18.00 -21.87
CA LEU A 129 14.49 -17.48 -20.87
C LEU A 129 13.08 -18.06 -21.04
N LEU A 130 12.48 -18.48 -19.92
CA LEU A 130 11.07 -18.82 -19.86
C LEU A 130 10.20 -17.58 -20.13
N SER A 131 9.00 -17.80 -20.67
CA SER A 131 8.10 -16.71 -21.10
C SER A 131 7.65 -15.79 -19.97
N ASP A 132 7.65 -16.28 -18.73
CA ASP A 132 7.31 -15.54 -17.52
C ASP A 132 8.55 -14.94 -16.83
N GLY A 133 9.75 -15.16 -17.38
CA GLY A 133 11.01 -14.70 -16.80
C GLY A 133 11.44 -15.43 -15.52
N SER A 134 10.75 -16.52 -15.15
CA SER A 134 11.00 -17.26 -13.90
C SER A 134 12.28 -18.09 -13.90
N GLY A 135 12.97 -18.16 -15.04
CA GLY A 135 14.22 -18.91 -15.18
C GLY A 135 14.60 -19.25 -16.62
N CYS A 136 15.32 -20.36 -16.78
CA CYS A 136 15.91 -20.80 -18.05
C CYS A 136 15.44 -22.20 -18.42
N ALA A 137 15.02 -22.39 -19.67
CA ALA A 137 14.59 -23.67 -20.21
C ALA A 137 15.69 -24.39 -20.99
N ASN A 138 15.57 -25.71 -21.11
CA ASN A 138 16.39 -26.57 -21.97
C ASN A 138 17.90 -26.47 -21.70
N VAL A 139 18.30 -26.31 -20.45
CA VAL A 139 19.71 -26.34 -20.04
C VAL A 139 20.31 -27.70 -20.42
N ALA A 140 21.46 -27.69 -21.07
CA ALA A 140 22.13 -28.92 -21.44
C ALA A 140 22.72 -29.59 -20.18
N PRO A 141 22.80 -30.94 -20.14
CA PRO A 141 23.55 -31.62 -19.09
C PRO A 141 24.98 -31.06 -19.02
N GLU A 142 25.48 -30.84 -17.81
CA GLU A 142 26.84 -30.29 -17.54
C GLU A 142 27.06 -28.83 -17.95
N GLN A 143 26.04 -28.14 -18.46
CA GLN A 143 26.08 -26.70 -18.68
C GLN A 143 25.87 -25.95 -17.37
N LEU A 144 26.71 -24.93 -17.13
CA LEU A 144 26.58 -24.05 -15.98
C LEU A 144 25.84 -22.78 -16.39
N GLU A 145 24.76 -22.48 -15.69
CA GLU A 145 24.04 -21.22 -15.79
C GLU A 145 24.28 -20.39 -14.53
N MET A 146 24.38 -19.08 -14.70
CA MET A 146 24.59 -18.14 -13.61
C MET A 146 23.43 -17.15 -13.55
N PHE A 147 22.95 -16.87 -12.34
CA PHE A 147 21.83 -15.99 -12.09
C PHE A 147 22.22 -14.92 -11.08
N ASN A 148 21.79 -13.68 -11.34
CA ASN A 148 21.70 -12.64 -10.33
C ASN A 148 20.36 -12.79 -9.61
N VAL A 149 20.42 -13.00 -8.30
CA VAL A 149 19.24 -13.14 -7.45
C VAL A 149 19.10 -11.87 -6.61
N THR A 150 17.96 -11.21 -6.74
CA THR A 150 17.57 -10.07 -5.91
C THR A 150 16.52 -10.54 -4.93
N VAL A 151 16.77 -10.34 -3.64
CA VAL A 151 15.83 -10.67 -2.57
C VAL A 151 15.30 -9.37 -1.98
N THR A 152 14.00 -9.17 -2.06
CA THR A 152 13.30 -7.99 -1.54
C THR A 152 12.31 -8.43 -0.47
N MET A 153 12.22 -7.65 0.60
CA MET A 153 11.35 -7.90 1.74
C MET A 153 10.49 -6.66 1.98
N ASP A 154 9.17 -6.80 1.85
CA ASP A 154 8.24 -5.65 1.92
C ASP A 154 7.91 -5.24 3.37
N GLN A 155 8.05 -6.17 4.31
CA GLN A 155 7.80 -5.94 5.73
C GLN A 155 8.96 -6.45 6.56
N CYS A 156 9.30 -5.73 7.62
CA CYS A 156 10.39 -6.15 8.48
C CYS A 156 10.04 -7.43 9.24
N LEU A 157 10.85 -8.48 9.06
CA LEU A 157 10.67 -9.74 9.77
C LEU A 157 10.98 -9.54 11.27
N PRO A 158 10.22 -10.21 12.16
CA PRO A 158 10.40 -10.02 13.61
C PRO A 158 11.73 -10.56 14.12
N ASP A 159 12.25 -11.61 13.49
CA ASP A 159 13.46 -12.31 13.91
C ASP A 159 14.28 -12.75 12.70
N THR A 160 15.52 -13.19 12.96
CA THR A 160 16.33 -13.89 11.95
C THR A 160 15.61 -15.15 11.48
N GLN A 161 15.41 -15.28 10.18
CA GLN A 161 14.74 -16.43 9.59
C GLN A 161 15.61 -17.08 8.53
N THR A 162 15.61 -18.41 8.53
CA THR A 162 16.17 -19.20 7.44
C THR A 162 15.03 -19.65 6.54
N GLN A 163 15.14 -19.33 5.25
CA GLN A 163 14.21 -19.80 4.23
C GLN A 163 14.94 -20.61 3.17
N LEU A 164 14.28 -21.63 2.63
CA LEU A 164 14.81 -22.42 1.53
C LEU A 164 14.21 -21.89 0.23
N LEU A 165 15.08 -21.59 -0.72
CA LEU A 165 14.72 -21.31 -2.10
C LEU A 165 14.85 -22.61 -2.91
N PRO A 166 13.72 -23.28 -3.21
CA PRO A 166 13.78 -24.54 -3.93
C PRO A 166 14.09 -24.34 -5.41
N LEU A 167 14.93 -25.23 -5.93
CA LEU A 167 15.29 -25.34 -7.35
C LEU A 167 15.02 -26.79 -7.77
N PRO A 168 13.79 -27.12 -8.21
CA PRO A 168 13.41 -28.48 -8.54
C PRO A 168 14.39 -29.13 -9.53
N GLY A 169 14.87 -30.33 -9.21
CA GLY A 169 15.89 -31.03 -9.99
C GLY A 169 17.34 -30.62 -9.70
N PHE A 170 17.57 -29.51 -9.00
CA PHE A 170 18.90 -28.96 -8.69
C PHE A 170 19.19 -28.80 -7.18
N GLY A 171 18.18 -28.94 -6.32
CA GLY A 171 18.31 -28.87 -4.87
C GLY A 171 17.70 -27.59 -4.29
N ASN A 172 18.23 -27.11 -3.15
CA ASN A 172 17.73 -25.91 -2.49
C ASN A 172 18.88 -24.96 -2.18
N VAL A 173 18.62 -23.65 -2.24
CA VAL A 173 19.53 -22.61 -1.74
C VAL A 173 19.00 -22.11 -0.39
N GLU A 174 19.84 -22.15 0.64
CA GLU A 174 19.50 -21.68 1.97
C GLU A 174 19.77 -20.17 2.08
N LEU A 175 18.72 -19.40 2.40
CA LEU A 175 18.77 -17.95 2.60
C LEU A 175 18.64 -17.66 4.09
N THR A 176 19.68 -17.13 4.71
CA THR A 176 19.62 -16.61 6.08
C THR A 176 19.36 -15.11 6.04
N LEU A 177 18.17 -14.71 6.49
CA LEU A 177 17.74 -13.32 6.50
C LEU A 177 17.89 -12.74 7.89
N VAL A 178 18.74 -11.72 8.01
CA VAL A 178 18.94 -10.95 9.24
C VAL A 178 18.33 -9.57 9.00
N PRO A 179 17.07 -9.33 9.38
CA PRO A 179 16.42 -8.04 9.17
C PRO A 179 17.04 -6.99 10.11
N ILE A 180 17.26 -5.78 9.60
CA ILE A 180 17.71 -4.63 10.39
C ILE A 180 16.54 -3.64 10.43
N CYS A 181 15.64 -3.87 11.38
CA CYS A 181 14.42 -3.06 11.56
C CYS A 181 14.62 -1.89 12.51
N GLU A 182 15.56 -2.04 13.45
CA GLU A 182 15.77 -1.08 14.52
C GLU A 182 17.02 -0.24 14.27
N CYS A 183 16.95 1.02 14.69
CA CYS A 183 18.10 1.90 14.73
C CYS A 183 19.00 1.52 15.92
N ASN A 184 20.32 1.54 15.77
CA ASN A 184 21.24 1.22 16.88
C ASN A 184 21.01 2.04 18.17
N CYS A 185 20.43 3.24 18.06
CA CYS A 185 20.12 4.11 19.19
C CYS A 185 18.83 3.75 19.94
N SER A 186 17.95 2.88 19.42
CA SER A 186 16.72 2.45 20.10
C SER A 186 17.05 1.80 21.45
N SER A 187 18.13 1.04 21.49
CA SER A 187 18.67 0.39 22.69
C SER A 187 19.16 1.36 23.77
N GLN A 188 19.41 2.62 23.43
CA GLN A 188 19.91 3.67 24.33
C GLN A 188 18.78 4.55 24.89
N MET A 189 17.57 4.00 24.97
CA MET A 189 16.42 4.65 25.59
C MET A 189 16.74 5.06 27.04
N SER A 190 16.55 6.33 27.35
CA SER A 190 16.66 6.85 28.70
C SER A 190 15.26 7.22 29.22
N PRO A 191 14.62 6.39 30.06
CA PRO A 191 13.28 6.66 30.58
C PRO A 191 13.29 7.82 31.59
N ASN A 192 12.18 8.55 31.67
CA ASN A 192 12.02 9.75 32.51
C ASN A 192 13.18 10.74 32.30
N HIS A 193 13.50 11.04 31.05
CA HIS A 193 14.64 11.92 30.76
C HIS A 193 14.28 13.38 31.06
N PRO A 194 15.17 14.18 31.69
CA PRO A 194 14.88 15.58 32.02
C PRO A 194 14.56 16.46 30.80
N SER A 195 15.16 16.16 29.64
CA SER A 195 14.83 16.86 28.38
C SER A 195 13.44 16.52 27.84
N CYS A 196 12.79 15.49 28.38
CA CYS A 196 11.42 15.08 28.08
C CYS A 196 10.49 15.36 29.27
N GLY A 197 10.79 16.42 30.05
CA GLY A 197 9.95 16.87 31.16
C GLY A 197 9.76 15.84 32.28
N ASP A 198 10.65 14.85 32.40
CA ASP A 198 10.51 13.66 33.26
C ASP A 198 9.19 12.87 32.99
N ARG A 199 8.56 13.09 31.83
CA ARG A 199 7.26 12.54 31.41
C ARG A 199 7.33 11.77 30.10
N GLY A 200 8.55 11.44 29.67
CA GLY A 200 8.81 10.67 28.48
C GLY A 200 10.20 10.07 28.52
N SER A 201 10.49 9.28 27.50
CA SER A 201 11.75 8.60 27.33
C SER A 201 12.52 9.24 26.18
N LEU A 202 13.80 9.53 26.36
CA LEU A 202 14.64 10.02 25.27
C LEU A 202 15.10 8.83 24.44
N VAL A 203 14.63 8.74 23.19
CA VAL A 203 14.95 7.68 22.22
C VAL A 203 15.53 8.32 20.97
N CYS A 204 16.79 7.96 20.63
CA CYS A 204 17.46 8.48 19.43
C CYS A 204 17.50 10.02 19.30
N GLY A 205 17.44 10.75 20.42
CA GLY A 205 17.45 12.22 20.43
C GLY A 205 16.08 12.88 20.33
N ALA A 206 15.00 12.10 20.29
CA ALA A 206 13.62 12.58 20.36
C ALA A 206 12.92 12.03 21.61
N CYS A 207 11.90 12.74 22.10
CA CYS A 207 11.11 12.30 23.25
C CYS A 207 9.95 11.40 22.81
N ASP A 208 9.87 10.22 23.42
CA ASP A 208 8.73 9.31 23.38
C ASP A 208 7.91 9.50 24.66
N CYS A 209 6.85 10.31 24.57
CA CYS A 209 6.08 10.76 25.71
C CYS A 209 5.18 9.65 26.28
N TYR A 210 5.04 9.64 27.60
CA TYR A 210 4.10 8.72 28.25
C TYR A 210 2.65 9.08 27.92
N GLU A 211 1.76 8.11 28.09
CA GLU A 211 0.33 8.28 27.84
C GLU A 211 -0.22 9.53 28.55
N GLY A 212 -0.92 10.37 27.79
CA GLY A 212 -1.44 11.66 28.27
C GLY A 212 -0.50 12.86 28.10
N PHE A 213 0.74 12.65 27.64
CA PHE A 213 1.70 13.73 27.39
C PHE A 213 2.13 13.79 25.92
N TYR A 214 2.39 14.99 25.42
CA TYR A 214 2.83 15.25 24.05
C TYR A 214 3.66 16.55 23.99
N GLY A 215 4.14 16.90 22.81
CA GLY A 215 5.10 18.00 22.61
C GLY A 215 6.52 17.50 22.40
N GLU A 216 7.43 18.40 22.01
CA GLU A 216 8.84 18.05 21.73
C GLU A 216 9.56 17.54 23.00
N GLN A 217 9.15 18.04 24.16
CA GLN A 217 9.73 17.74 25.47
C GLN A 217 8.70 17.14 26.44
N CYS A 218 7.57 16.62 25.95
CA CYS A 218 6.47 16.11 26.77
C CYS A 218 5.93 17.14 27.79
N GLU A 219 5.96 18.40 27.41
CA GLU A 219 5.57 19.55 28.22
C GLU A 219 4.03 19.70 28.31
N CYS A 220 3.30 19.11 27.37
CA CYS A 220 1.86 19.22 27.21
C CYS A 220 1.15 18.04 27.88
N ASP A 221 -0.05 18.26 28.41
CA ASP A 221 -0.88 17.27 29.09
C ASP A 221 -2.30 17.25 28.49
N ASP A 222 -2.83 16.05 28.22
CA ASP A 222 -4.17 15.81 27.69
C ASP A 222 -5.30 16.19 28.67
N GLU A 223 -4.99 16.42 29.95
CA GLU A 223 -5.97 16.93 30.94
C GLU A 223 -6.51 18.34 30.61
N LEU A 224 -5.86 19.09 29.71
CA LEU A 224 -6.33 20.42 29.31
C LEU A 224 -7.64 20.40 28.50
N GLY A 225 -8.09 19.22 28.07
CA GLY A 225 -9.27 19.02 27.25
C GLY A 225 -9.08 19.55 25.82
N PRO A 226 -10.00 19.24 24.89
CA PRO A 226 -9.99 19.87 23.57
C PRO A 226 -10.13 21.39 23.73
N CYS A 227 -9.38 22.17 22.94
CA CYS A 227 -9.52 23.64 22.87
C CYS A 227 -10.94 24.05 22.43
N LEU A 228 -11.93 24.01 23.33
CA LEU A 228 -13.30 24.40 23.01
C LEU A 228 -13.39 25.93 22.92
N GLY A 229 -13.49 26.44 21.70
CA GLY A 229 -13.72 27.86 21.43
C GLY A 229 -12.46 28.71 21.23
N ASP A 230 -11.28 28.11 21.14
CA ASP A 230 -10.04 28.83 20.81
C ASP A 230 -9.93 29.08 19.29
N CYS A 231 -10.47 28.19 18.45
CA CYS A 231 -10.72 28.46 17.02
C CYS A 231 -12.21 28.79 16.81
N PHE A 232 -12.51 29.89 16.09
CA PHE A 232 -13.88 30.35 15.86
C PHE A 232 -14.63 29.46 14.86
N ASN A 233 -14.10 29.33 13.65
CA ASN A 233 -14.64 28.45 12.62
C ASN A 233 -14.00 27.04 12.71
N ARG A 234 -14.00 26.27 11.61
CA ARG A 234 -13.32 24.97 11.58
C ARG A 234 -11.81 25.18 11.50
N GLY A 235 -11.14 24.96 12.61
CA GLY A 235 -9.69 24.94 12.68
C GLY A 235 -9.20 23.84 13.59
N THR A 236 -7.99 23.36 13.32
CA THR A 236 -7.27 22.45 14.21
C THR A 236 -6.53 23.29 15.24
N CYS A 237 -6.87 23.09 16.53
CA CYS A 237 -6.15 23.69 17.64
C CYS A 237 -5.04 22.75 18.12
N ASP A 238 -3.90 23.32 18.45
CA ASP A 238 -2.89 22.66 19.25
C ASP A 238 -3.25 22.81 20.74
N ASN A 239 -3.62 21.69 21.38
CA ASN A 239 -3.99 21.67 22.80
C ASN A 239 -2.83 22.11 23.72
N CYS A 240 -1.58 22.10 23.25
CA CYS A 240 -0.42 22.52 24.01
C CYS A 240 -0.22 24.04 24.03
N THR A 241 -0.14 24.65 22.85
CA THR A 241 0.06 26.10 22.69
C THR A 241 -1.24 26.88 22.87
N ARG A 242 -2.40 26.20 22.74
CA ARG A 242 -3.73 26.79 22.61
C ARG A 242 -3.84 27.76 21.44
N GLU A 243 -3.07 27.51 20.39
CA GLU A 243 -3.08 28.26 19.15
C GLU A 243 -3.77 27.45 18.04
N CYS A 244 -4.44 28.15 17.12
CA CYS A 244 -5.00 27.52 15.93
C CYS A 244 -3.88 27.29 14.91
N ILE A 245 -3.47 26.03 14.76
CA ILE A 245 -2.36 25.64 13.88
C ILE A 245 -2.77 25.48 12.42
N SER A 246 -4.06 25.25 12.15
CA SER A 246 -4.59 25.26 10.79
C SER A 246 -6.06 25.65 10.77
N CYS A 247 -6.47 26.35 9.72
CA CYS A 247 -7.87 26.59 9.40
C CYS A 247 -8.29 25.65 8.28
N ASP A 248 -9.38 24.92 8.49
CA ASP A 248 -9.82 23.88 7.59
C ASP A 248 -10.75 24.45 6.50
N THR A 249 -10.83 23.72 5.39
CA THR A 249 -11.84 23.96 4.37
C THR A 249 -12.99 22.98 4.54
N TYR A 250 -14.21 23.43 4.29
CA TYR A 250 -15.39 22.59 4.36
C TYR A 250 -16.39 22.93 3.25
N GLN A 251 -17.29 21.98 2.98
CA GLN A 251 -18.37 22.20 2.02
C GLN A 251 -19.59 22.76 2.73
N ASP A 252 -20.13 23.85 2.19
CA ASP A 252 -21.39 24.44 2.66
C ASP A 252 -22.34 24.70 1.48
N THR A 253 -23.63 24.82 1.77
CA THR A 253 -24.67 25.13 0.78
C THR A 253 -25.24 26.52 1.05
N ILE A 254 -24.70 27.53 0.37
CA ILE A 254 -25.08 28.93 0.55
C ILE A 254 -26.02 29.32 -0.58
N GLY A 255 -27.23 29.78 -0.22
CA GLY A 255 -28.24 30.17 -1.22
C GLY A 255 -28.70 29.06 -2.18
N GLY A 256 -28.45 27.78 -1.83
CA GLY A 256 -28.78 26.62 -2.68
C GLY A 256 -27.68 26.18 -3.65
N VAL A 257 -26.49 26.77 -3.57
CA VAL A 257 -25.31 26.39 -4.37
C VAL A 257 -24.23 25.80 -3.47
N PHE A 258 -23.61 24.71 -3.91
CA PHE A 258 -22.47 24.11 -3.19
C PHE A 258 -21.22 24.96 -3.36
N GLN A 259 -20.61 25.35 -2.24
CA GLN A 259 -19.36 26.12 -2.21
C GLN A 259 -18.36 25.48 -1.25
N ILE A 260 -17.08 25.61 -1.57
CA ILE A 260 -15.98 25.27 -0.66
C ILE A 260 -15.67 26.51 0.15
N VAL A 261 -15.99 26.45 1.44
CA VAL A 261 -15.73 27.51 2.41
C VAL A 261 -14.38 27.25 3.06
N GLY A 262 -13.48 28.21 2.98
CA GLY A 262 -12.19 28.18 3.66
C GLY A 262 -12.19 29.18 4.80
N SER A 263 -11.77 28.73 5.99
CA SER A 263 -11.55 29.62 7.12
C SER A 263 -10.10 30.13 7.14
N PHE A 264 -9.87 31.33 7.66
CA PHE A 264 -8.55 31.97 7.72
C PHE A 264 -8.46 32.99 8.86
N GLY A 265 -7.24 33.48 9.13
CA GLY A 265 -6.90 34.31 10.29
C GLY A 265 -6.30 33.49 11.44
N GLU A 266 -5.61 34.16 12.37
CA GLU A 266 -4.86 33.54 13.48
C GLU A 266 -5.72 32.65 14.41
N ARG A 267 -7.04 32.90 14.45
CA ARG A 267 -8.00 32.08 15.21
C ARG A 267 -9.09 31.46 14.32
N CYS A 268 -8.82 31.37 13.02
CA CYS A 268 -9.79 30.97 12.00
C CYS A 268 -11.09 31.76 12.09
N GLN A 269 -11.00 33.05 12.39
CA GLN A 269 -12.14 33.92 12.65
C GLN A 269 -12.82 34.43 11.39
N CYS A 270 -12.17 34.30 10.24
CA CYS A 270 -12.69 34.74 8.95
C CYS A 270 -13.10 33.53 8.11
N ASP A 271 -14.01 33.74 7.15
CA ASP A 271 -14.27 32.81 6.06
C ASP A 271 -14.61 33.54 4.74
N ASN A 272 -14.72 32.78 3.66
CA ASN A 272 -15.10 33.26 2.33
C ASN A 272 -16.60 33.03 2.01
N SER A 273 -17.45 32.88 3.03
CA SER A 273 -18.90 32.69 2.85
C SER A 273 -19.60 34.02 2.56
N THR A 274 -20.84 34.04 2.05
CA THR A 274 -21.60 35.31 1.96
C THR A 274 -22.37 35.54 3.26
N GLY A 275 -21.74 36.17 4.27
CA GLY A 275 -22.32 36.36 5.61
C GLY A 275 -21.65 37.45 6.45
N ALA A 276 -22.16 37.68 7.68
CA ALA A 276 -21.51 38.58 8.64
C ALA A 276 -20.19 37.95 9.13
N GLY A 277 -19.06 38.62 8.94
CA GLY A 277 -17.73 38.06 9.20
C GLY A 277 -16.97 37.53 7.96
N ALA A 278 -17.45 37.84 6.75
CA ALA A 278 -16.79 37.46 5.51
C ALA A 278 -16.23 38.67 4.76
N CYS A 279 -15.05 38.50 4.18
CA CYS A 279 -14.44 39.57 3.38
C CYS A 279 -15.07 39.71 2.00
N PRO A 280 -15.09 40.94 1.45
CA PRO A 280 -15.53 41.19 0.08
C PRO A 280 -14.79 40.31 -0.94
N VAL A 281 -15.54 39.74 -1.87
CA VAL A 281 -15.02 38.96 -3.01
C VAL A 281 -15.18 39.79 -4.28
N GLY A 282 -14.14 39.82 -5.11
CA GLY A 282 -14.15 40.58 -6.36
C GLY A 282 -15.29 40.13 -7.28
N ARG A 283 -16.02 41.07 -7.88
CA ARG A 283 -17.17 40.72 -8.74
C ARG A 283 -16.77 40.00 -10.03
N ASP A 284 -15.55 40.23 -10.51
CA ASP A 284 -15.04 39.69 -11.77
C ASP A 284 -14.00 38.57 -11.56
N ILE A 285 -13.53 38.39 -10.33
CA ILE A 285 -12.51 37.42 -9.93
C ILE A 285 -13.02 36.82 -8.63
N ASP A 286 -13.44 35.53 -8.65
CA ASP A 286 -13.94 34.76 -7.50
C ASP A 286 -12.84 34.52 -6.43
N GLN A 287 -12.19 35.58 -5.99
CA GLN A 287 -11.14 35.62 -4.98
C GLN A 287 -11.45 36.69 -3.93
N VAL A 288 -11.18 36.36 -2.67
CA VAL A 288 -11.29 37.29 -1.54
C VAL A 288 -10.35 38.48 -1.78
N CYS A 289 -10.86 39.70 -1.55
CA CYS A 289 -10.16 40.95 -1.83
C CYS A 289 -9.60 41.04 -3.26
N SER A 290 -10.33 40.45 -4.23
CA SER A 290 -9.96 40.35 -5.64
C SER A 290 -8.58 39.71 -5.90
N GLY A 291 -7.98 39.06 -4.90
CA GLY A 291 -6.61 38.54 -4.95
C GLY A 291 -5.51 39.60 -4.76
N TRP A 292 -5.87 40.85 -4.49
CA TRP A 292 -4.95 41.99 -4.41
C TRP A 292 -4.87 42.65 -3.03
N GLY A 293 -5.47 42.03 -2.01
CA GLY A 293 -5.46 42.53 -0.63
C GLY A 293 -5.54 41.40 0.38
N GLU A 294 -5.23 41.73 1.63
CA GLU A 294 -5.38 40.83 2.77
C GLU A 294 -6.71 41.10 3.48
N CYS A 295 -7.42 40.05 3.86
CA CYS A 295 -8.65 40.17 4.61
C CYS A 295 -8.36 40.41 6.09
N MET A 296 -8.86 41.52 6.63
CA MET A 296 -8.69 41.91 8.03
C MET A 296 -10.01 41.75 8.78
N CYS A 297 -10.02 40.90 9.81
CA CYS A 297 -11.20 40.64 10.64
C CYS A 297 -10.94 41.12 12.07
N ASP A 298 -11.69 42.13 12.53
CA ASP A 298 -11.56 42.67 13.88
C ASP A 298 -12.44 41.88 14.86
N GLY A 299 -11.84 41.22 15.84
CA GLY A 299 -12.49 40.17 16.64
C GLY A 299 -13.68 40.59 17.52
N GLU A 300 -14.03 41.88 17.57
CA GLU A 300 -15.17 42.40 18.34
C GLU A 300 -16.39 42.81 17.47
N LYS A 301 -16.23 42.88 16.14
CA LYS A 301 -17.31 43.18 15.21
C LYS A 301 -17.27 42.22 14.04
N CYS A 302 -18.43 41.71 13.60
CA CYS A 302 -18.54 40.89 12.39
C CYS A 302 -18.33 41.74 11.09
N ASP A 303 -17.41 42.70 11.10
CA ASP A 303 -16.98 43.50 9.95
C ASP A 303 -15.59 43.02 9.55
N CYS A 304 -15.48 42.57 8.30
CA CYS A 304 -14.21 42.16 7.71
C CYS A 304 -13.94 43.05 6.50
N ASP A 305 -12.82 43.75 6.52
CA ASP A 305 -12.43 44.72 5.50
C ASP A 305 -11.20 44.22 4.74
N CYS A 306 -11.10 44.55 3.46
CA CYS A 306 -9.92 44.26 2.67
C CYS A 306 -8.87 45.37 2.83
N GLU A 307 -7.68 45.01 3.30
CA GLU A 307 -6.51 45.90 3.24
C GLU A 307 -5.82 45.72 1.88
N CYS A 308 -5.99 46.70 1.01
CA CYS A 308 -5.51 46.62 -0.36
C CYS A 308 -3.99 46.77 -0.47
N GLY A 309 -3.39 45.81 -1.17
CA GLY A 309 -1.96 45.79 -1.50
C GLY A 309 -1.59 46.84 -2.54
N ALA A 310 -0.28 46.96 -2.79
CA ALA A 310 0.26 47.85 -3.81
C ALA A 310 0.27 47.18 -5.19
N ALA A 311 -0.17 47.92 -6.21
CA ALA A 311 -0.10 47.51 -7.60
C ALA A 311 1.36 47.36 -8.06
N PRO A 312 1.68 46.30 -8.83
CA PRO A 312 3.06 45.94 -9.13
C PRO A 312 3.77 46.93 -10.06
N LEU A 313 3.06 47.77 -10.84
CA LEU A 313 3.69 48.71 -11.78
C LEU A 313 3.87 50.11 -11.19
N SER A 314 2.83 50.70 -10.60
CA SER A 314 2.94 52.05 -10.00
C SER A 314 3.34 52.06 -8.52
N GLY A 315 3.21 50.94 -7.82
CA GLY A 315 3.32 50.90 -6.36
C GLY A 315 2.19 51.63 -5.62
N GLN A 316 1.15 52.07 -6.34
CA GLN A 316 -0.04 52.66 -5.74
C GLN A 316 -0.98 51.57 -5.23
N GLN A 317 -1.70 51.83 -4.14
CA GLN A 317 -2.62 50.84 -3.60
C GLN A 317 -3.81 50.59 -4.53
N TYR A 318 -4.21 49.33 -4.64
CA TYR A 318 -5.54 48.98 -5.14
C TYR A 318 -6.60 49.68 -4.28
N SER A 319 -7.77 49.93 -4.86
CA SER A 319 -8.85 50.67 -4.18
C SER A 319 -10.21 49.98 -4.35
N GLY A 320 -11.20 50.46 -3.59
CA GLY A 320 -12.52 49.82 -3.51
C GLY A 320 -12.59 48.81 -2.36
N ASP A 321 -13.82 48.52 -1.92
CA ASP A 321 -14.08 47.68 -0.75
C ASP A 321 -13.58 46.22 -0.93
N ASP A 322 -13.44 45.75 -2.17
CA ASP A 322 -12.93 44.44 -2.55
C ASP A 322 -11.53 44.48 -3.20
N CYS A 323 -10.83 45.62 -3.16
CA CYS A 323 -9.55 45.85 -3.83
C CYS A 323 -9.57 45.57 -5.35
N GLY A 324 -10.74 45.63 -6.00
CA GLY A 324 -10.88 45.37 -7.44
C GLY A 324 -10.46 46.53 -8.33
N CYS A 325 -10.31 47.75 -7.81
CA CYS A 325 -9.95 48.91 -8.63
C CYS A 325 -8.43 49.03 -8.77
N ASP A 326 -7.94 48.65 -9.96
CA ASP A 326 -6.55 48.75 -10.38
C ASP A 326 -6.15 50.21 -10.71
N PRO A 327 -5.19 50.81 -9.98
CA PRO A 327 -4.74 52.18 -10.24
C PRO A 327 -3.98 52.32 -11.57
N ASP A 328 -3.46 51.23 -12.13
CA ASP A 328 -2.68 51.22 -13.38
C ASP A 328 -3.57 51.14 -14.63
N ASN A 329 -4.83 50.71 -14.48
CA ASN A 329 -5.79 50.55 -15.58
C ASN A 329 -6.84 51.67 -15.60
N CYS A 330 -6.40 52.92 -15.76
CA CYS A 330 -7.30 54.01 -16.12
C CYS A 330 -7.63 53.95 -17.63
N TYR A 331 -8.85 53.51 -17.98
CA TYR A 331 -9.33 53.54 -19.37
C TYR A 331 -9.49 54.99 -19.83
N ASN A 332 -8.62 55.46 -20.73
CA ASN A 332 -8.70 56.79 -21.31
C ASN A 332 -9.52 56.72 -22.62
N GLU A 333 -10.75 57.23 -22.62
CA GLU A 333 -11.70 57.18 -23.75
C GLU A 333 -11.20 57.86 -25.05
N GLN A 334 -9.99 58.44 -25.06
CA GLN A 334 -9.54 59.28 -26.16
C GLN A 334 -8.85 58.53 -27.33
N TYR A 335 -8.60 57.22 -27.24
CA TYR A 335 -8.07 56.43 -28.37
C TYR A 335 -8.61 54.99 -28.39
N PRO A 336 -9.67 54.69 -29.16
CA PRO A 336 -10.09 53.32 -29.37
C PRO A 336 -9.21 52.68 -30.46
N GLY A 337 -8.42 51.69 -30.05
CA GLY A 337 -7.83 50.71 -30.96
C GLY A 337 -6.33 50.88 -31.20
N VAL A 338 -5.54 50.18 -30.39
CA VAL A 338 -4.38 49.42 -30.89
C VAL A 338 -4.27 48.11 -30.11
N SER A 339 -4.92 47.08 -30.63
CA SER A 339 -4.45 45.68 -30.66
C SER A 339 -5.17 44.98 -31.80
#